data_AF-A0A7V9C7T3-F1
#
_entry.id   AF-A0A7V9C7T3-F1
#
_cell.length_a   1.000
_cell.length_b   1.000
_cell.length_c   1.000
_cell.angle_alpha   90.00
_cell.angle_beta   90.00
_cell.angle_gamma   90.00
#
_symmetry.space_group_name_H-M   'P 1'
#
loop_
_entity.id
_entity.type
_entity.pdbx_description
1 polymer ?
#
loop_
_entity_poly.entity_id
_entity_poly.type
_entity_poly.pdbx_seq_one_letter_code
_entity_poly.pdbx_strand_id
1 'polypeptide(L)'
;MYEEIKLDECAIYRLPPLDSAPSANGKNGRLQTGVVRSVSLDPGENVRWFDLGARGRAALLGIVSTGAVAVRVHFADVQLTPGAQLFVRSLKNREEVYGPYEGRGVSADGSFWTPPVTGEGIVIEYFDPHQGTREETAAPPFRITEVSHEFRD
;
A
#
# COMPACT_ATOMS: atom_id res chain seq x y z
N MET A 1 0.46 -1.65 17.40
CA MET A 1 0.04 -2.35 16.17
C MET A 1 -1.14 -3.23 16.55
N TYR A 2 -2.25 -3.18 15.82
CA TYR A 2 -3.48 -3.84 16.24
C TYR A 2 -3.37 -5.35 15.98
N GLU A 3 -3.11 -6.13 17.03
CA GLU A 3 -2.96 -7.59 16.97
C GLU A 3 -4.23 -8.31 16.45
N GLU A 4 -5.37 -7.62 16.50
CA GLU A 4 -6.68 -8.09 16.03
C GLU A 4 -6.82 -8.04 14.51
N ILE A 5 -5.95 -7.31 13.80
CA ILE A 5 -5.99 -7.20 12.34
C ILE A 5 -5.27 -8.39 11.71
N LYS A 6 -6.06 -9.25 11.07
CA LYS A 6 -5.59 -10.38 10.29
C LYS A 6 -5.22 -9.93 8.88
N LEU A 7 -3.92 -9.84 8.61
CA LEU A 7 -3.38 -9.43 7.30
C LEU A 7 -3.84 -10.36 6.16
N ASP A 8 -4.14 -11.63 6.48
CA ASP A 8 -4.69 -12.63 5.56
C ASP A 8 -6.15 -12.35 5.16
N GLU A 9 -6.86 -11.50 5.89
CA GLU A 9 -8.23 -11.08 5.58
C GLU A 9 -8.28 -9.76 4.77
N CYS A 10 -7.15 -9.21 4.33
CA CYS A 10 -7.15 -8.01 3.49
C CYS A 10 -7.69 -8.28 2.08
N ALA A 11 -8.30 -7.26 1.47
CA ALA A 11 -8.62 -7.29 0.05
C ALA A 11 -7.31 -7.21 -0.75
N ILE A 12 -7.06 -8.15 -1.67
CA ILE A 12 -5.83 -8.19 -2.47
C ILE A 12 -6.11 -7.76 -3.91
N TYR A 13 -5.51 -6.64 -4.30
CA TYR A 13 -5.38 -6.23 -5.68
C TYR A 13 -4.11 -6.84 -6.30
N ARG A 14 -4.29 -7.75 -7.27
CA ARG A 14 -3.18 -8.31 -8.04
C ARG A 14 -2.97 -7.49 -9.29
N LEU A 15 -1.77 -6.96 -9.44
CA LEU A 15 -1.40 -6.24 -10.65
C LEU A 15 -1.40 -7.21 -11.83
N PRO A 16 -1.91 -6.80 -13.00
CA PRO A 16 -1.89 -7.65 -14.17
C PRO A 16 -0.45 -8.05 -14.53
N PRO A 17 -0.27 -9.21 -15.20
CA PRO A 17 1.02 -9.56 -15.79
C PRO A 17 1.54 -8.40 -16.64
N LEU A 18 2.85 -8.25 -16.71
CA LEU A 18 3.45 -7.28 -17.62
C LEU A 18 3.20 -7.76 -19.06
N ASP A 19 2.29 -7.10 -19.79
CA ASP A 19 2.09 -7.30 -21.23
C ASP A 19 3.38 -6.89 -21.93
N SER A 20 4.23 -7.89 -22.17
CA SER A 20 5.66 -7.75 -22.45
C SER A 20 6.38 -6.87 -21.42
N ALA A 21 6.99 -7.53 -20.44
CA ALA A 21 8.15 -6.96 -19.75
C ALA A 21 9.04 -6.24 -20.79
N PRO A 22 9.63 -5.06 -20.48
CA PRO A 22 10.69 -4.53 -21.33
C PRO A 22 11.66 -5.68 -21.58
N SER A 23 11.84 -6.01 -22.86
CA SER A 23 12.56 -7.19 -23.32
C SER A 23 13.72 -7.51 -22.37
N ALA A 24 13.69 -8.71 -21.79
CA ALA A 24 14.84 -9.35 -21.19
C ALA A 24 15.91 -9.53 -22.30
N ASN A 25 16.57 -8.43 -22.64
CA ASN A 25 17.74 -8.42 -23.50
C ASN A 25 18.92 -8.00 -22.63
N GLY A 26 19.14 -8.80 -21.59
CA GLY A 26 20.36 -8.80 -20.79
C GLY A 26 20.90 -10.22 -20.77
N LYS A 27 21.74 -10.58 -21.74
CA LYS A 27 22.68 -11.69 -21.57
C LYS A 27 23.66 -11.32 -20.45
N ASN A 28 23.21 -11.41 -19.20
CA ASN A 28 23.94 -11.37 -17.92
C ASN A 28 22.96 -10.99 -16.81
N GLY A 29 22.75 -11.87 -15.83
CA GLY A 29 21.83 -11.69 -14.70
C GLY A 29 21.98 -10.35 -13.97
N ARG A 30 21.19 -9.36 -14.38
CA ARG A 30 21.13 -8.02 -13.81
C ARG A 30 19.75 -7.81 -13.20
N LEU A 31 19.72 -7.37 -11.95
CA LEU A 31 18.53 -6.92 -11.26
C LEU A 31 17.85 -5.81 -12.10
N GLN A 32 16.60 -6.04 -12.52
CA GLN A 32 15.79 -4.98 -13.12
C GLN A 32 15.21 -4.14 -11.98
N THR A 33 15.81 -2.97 -11.76
CA THR A 33 15.37 -2.03 -10.72
C THR A 33 14.44 -0.98 -11.31
N GLY A 34 13.34 -0.68 -10.60
CA GLY A 34 12.52 0.50 -10.89
C GLY A 34 11.51 0.38 -12.03
N VAL A 35 10.93 -0.80 -12.28
CA VAL A 35 9.79 -0.90 -13.21
C VAL A 35 8.59 -0.21 -12.57
N VAL A 36 8.30 1.01 -13.01
CA VAL A 36 7.15 1.81 -12.54
C VAL A 36 5.93 1.50 -13.40
N ARG A 37 4.82 1.16 -12.75
CA ARG A 37 3.50 1.04 -13.35
C ARG A 37 2.59 2.12 -12.79
N SER A 38 1.95 2.89 -13.67
CA SER A 38 0.81 3.70 -13.27
C SER A 38 -0.35 2.78 -12.93
N VAL A 39 -0.93 2.97 -11.76
CA VAL A 39 -2.11 2.26 -11.28
C VAL A 39 -3.11 3.31 -10.83
N SER A 40 -4.40 3.10 -11.06
CA SER A 40 -5.41 3.98 -10.49
C SER A 40 -6.21 3.18 -9.47
N LEU A 41 -5.69 3.10 -8.24
CA LEU A 41 -6.38 2.42 -7.16
C LEU A 41 -7.02 3.44 -6.23
N ASP A 42 -8.35 3.48 -6.29
CA ASP A 42 -9.17 4.12 -5.26
C ASP A 42 -9.38 3.09 -4.13
N PRO A 43 -8.89 3.39 -2.91
CA PRO A 43 -9.09 2.50 -1.78
C PRO A 43 -10.58 2.31 -1.43
N GLY A 44 -11.47 3.24 -1.80
CA GLY A 44 -12.91 3.15 -1.52
C GLY A 44 -13.58 1.87 -2.03
N GLU A 45 -13.06 1.27 -3.10
CA GLU A 45 -13.60 0.04 -3.68
C GLU A 45 -12.78 -1.22 -3.35
N ASN A 46 -11.57 -1.06 -2.81
CA ASN A 46 -10.57 -2.12 -2.76
C ASN A 46 -10.01 -2.38 -1.35
N VAL A 47 -10.68 -1.91 -0.30
CA VAL A 47 -10.24 -2.14 1.09
C VAL A 47 -11.19 -3.08 1.85
N ARG A 48 -10.62 -3.77 2.83
CA ARG A 48 -11.39 -4.42 3.89
C ARG A 48 -11.34 -3.56 5.15
N TRP A 49 -12.51 -3.14 5.64
CA TRP A 49 -12.63 -2.46 6.93
C TRP A 49 -12.72 -3.44 8.10
N PHE A 50 -12.10 -3.05 9.21
CA PHE A 50 -12.10 -3.72 10.51
C PHE A 50 -12.53 -2.71 11.57
N ASP A 51 -13.55 -3.06 12.35
CA ASP A 51 -13.95 -2.28 13.51
C ASP A 51 -13.02 -2.61 14.68
N LEU A 52 -12.44 -1.58 15.31
CA LEU A 52 -11.55 -1.70 16.46
C LEU A 52 -12.21 -1.18 17.75
N GLY A 53 -13.54 -1.05 17.75
CA GLY A 53 -14.36 -0.55 18.83
C GLY A 53 -14.02 0.90 19.17
N ALA A 54 -13.94 1.22 20.47
CA ALA A 54 -13.68 2.57 20.96
C ALA A 54 -12.38 3.21 20.45
N ARG A 55 -11.46 2.43 19.86
CA ARG A 55 -10.21 2.95 19.31
C ARG A 55 -10.37 3.60 17.94
N GLY A 56 -11.33 3.16 17.12
CA GLY A 56 -11.35 3.52 15.71
C GLY A 56 -11.76 2.37 14.80
N ARG A 57 -11.39 2.51 13.54
CA ARG A 57 -11.49 1.45 12.52
C ARG A 57 -10.20 1.42 11.71
N ALA A 58 -9.94 0.29 11.04
CA ALA A 58 -8.82 0.16 10.12
C ALA A 58 -9.27 -0.37 8.76
N ALA A 59 -8.68 0.14 7.68
CA ALA A 59 -8.85 -0.36 6.32
C ALA A 59 -7.55 -1.00 5.85
N LEU A 60 -7.64 -2.20 5.28
CA LEU A 60 -6.50 -2.91 4.70
C LEU A 60 -6.70 -3.15 3.20
N LEU A 61 -5.63 -2.87 2.44
CA LEU A 61 -5.49 -3.19 1.03
C LEU A 61 -4.14 -3.86 0.79
N GLY A 62 -4.15 -5.08 0.28
CA GLY A 62 -2.97 -5.76 -0.24
C GLY A 62 -2.77 -5.45 -1.72
N ILE A 63 -1.53 -5.15 -2.13
CA ILE A 63 -1.15 -5.05 -3.54
C ILE A 63 -0.07 -6.11 -3.80
N VAL A 64 -0.28 -6.92 -4.84
CA VAL A 64 0.64 -8.00 -5.22
C VAL A 64 1.12 -7.80 -6.64
N SER A 65 2.44 -7.88 -6.82
CA SER A 65 3.13 -7.95 -8.09
C SER A 65 3.93 -9.23 -8.19
N THR A 66 3.29 -10.27 -8.72
CA THR A 66 3.86 -11.60 -8.84
C THR A 66 5.29 -11.59 -9.38
N GLY A 67 6.20 -12.24 -8.67
CA GLY A 67 7.61 -12.38 -9.05
C GLY A 67 8.51 -11.19 -8.67
N ALA A 68 7.96 -10.10 -8.13
CA ALA A 68 8.78 -9.00 -7.65
C ALA A 68 9.57 -9.39 -6.39
N VAL A 69 10.82 -8.95 -6.30
CA VAL A 69 11.66 -9.12 -5.10
C VAL A 69 11.50 -7.97 -4.11
N ALA A 70 11.04 -6.81 -4.57
CA ALA A 70 10.63 -5.69 -3.75
C ALA A 70 9.56 -4.86 -4.46
N VAL A 71 8.68 -4.21 -3.68
CA VAL A 71 7.59 -3.35 -4.15
C VAL A 71 7.57 -2.06 -3.35
N ARG A 72 7.37 -0.93 -4.01
CA ARG A 72 7.04 0.35 -3.35
C ARG A 72 5.84 0.98 -4.03
N VAL A 73 5.07 1.75 -3.27
CA VAL A 73 3.87 2.43 -3.76
C VAL A 73 4.06 3.94 -3.68
N HIS A 74 3.43 4.64 -4.61
CA HIS A 74 3.26 6.08 -4.57
C HIS A 74 1.88 6.43 -4.08
N PHE A 75 1.82 7.20 -2.99
CA PHE A 75 0.60 7.81 -2.52
C PHE A 75 0.44 9.20 -3.11
N ALA A 76 -0.79 9.55 -3.49
CA ALA A 76 -1.18 10.87 -3.92
C ALA A 76 -2.44 11.34 -3.18
N ASP A 77 -2.64 12.66 -3.14
CA ASP A 77 -3.80 13.32 -2.55
C ASP A 77 -4.08 12.94 -1.08
N VAL A 78 -3.03 12.60 -0.33
CA VAL A 78 -3.14 12.18 1.07
C VAL A 78 -3.65 13.34 1.94
N GLN A 79 -4.76 13.10 2.64
CA GLN A 79 -5.41 14.05 3.54
C GLN A 79 -5.94 13.33 4.78
N LEU A 80 -5.04 12.84 5.64
CA LEU A 80 -5.43 12.15 6.86
C LEU A 80 -5.94 13.15 7.90
N THR A 81 -7.03 12.79 8.59
CA THR A 81 -7.56 13.59 9.70
C THR A 81 -6.64 13.51 10.92
N PRO A 82 -6.74 14.44 11.89
CA PRO A 82 -5.95 14.36 13.11
C PRO A 82 -6.11 13.01 13.83
N GLY A 83 -4.97 12.36 14.10
CA GLY A 83 -4.91 11.04 14.74
C GLY A 83 -5.11 9.86 13.79
N ALA A 84 -5.46 10.08 12.52
CA ALA A 84 -5.45 9.04 11.51
C ALA A 84 -4.01 8.74 11.07
N GLN A 85 -3.74 7.46 10.82
CA GLN A 85 -2.39 6.96 10.57
C GLN A 85 -2.38 6.00 9.39
N LEU A 86 -1.33 6.05 8.59
CA LEU A 86 -1.12 5.15 7.47
C LEU A 86 0.17 4.36 7.67
N PHE A 87 0.10 3.06 7.46
CA PHE A 87 1.22 2.14 7.55
C PHE A 87 1.33 1.31 6.28
N VAL A 88 2.55 0.91 5.99
CA VAL A 88 2.91 0.10 4.84
C VAL A 88 3.74 -1.07 5.32
N ARG A 89 3.35 -2.29 4.93
CA ARG A 89 3.89 -3.53 5.49
C ARG A 89 4.21 -4.51 4.39
N SER A 90 5.16 -5.40 4.60
CA SER A 90 5.31 -6.51 3.66
C SER A 90 4.29 -7.63 3.94
N LEU A 91 3.81 -8.29 2.88
CA LEU A 91 3.03 -9.52 3.02
C LEU A 91 3.88 -10.72 3.51
N LYS A 92 5.21 -10.64 3.37
CA LYS A 92 6.13 -11.77 3.60
C LYS A 92 6.80 -11.71 4.98
N ASN A 93 7.42 -10.59 5.29
CA ASN A 93 8.03 -10.23 6.57
C ASN A 93 7.12 -9.25 7.34
N ARG A 94 6.51 -9.73 8.43
CA ARG A 94 5.60 -8.92 9.27
C ARG A 94 6.30 -7.86 10.12
N GLU A 95 7.61 -7.97 10.29
CA GLU A 95 8.41 -7.00 11.04
C GLU A 95 8.79 -5.77 10.18
N GLU A 96 8.70 -5.91 8.85
CA GLU A 96 8.96 -4.82 7.91
C GLU A 96 7.74 -3.92 7.80
N VAL A 97 7.78 -2.82 8.54
CA VAL A 97 6.70 -1.83 8.63
C VAL A 97 7.27 -0.42 8.47
N TYR A 98 6.62 0.38 7.63
CA TYR A 98 6.91 1.80 7.42
C TYR A 98 5.71 2.66 7.83
N GLY A 99 6.01 3.81 8.43
CA GLY A 99 5.02 4.72 9.02
C GLY A 99 5.23 4.89 10.54
N PRO A 100 4.28 5.52 11.25
CA PRO A 100 3.05 6.09 10.71
C PRO A 100 3.33 7.27 9.77
N TYR A 101 2.61 7.32 8.65
CA TYR A 101 2.42 8.56 7.90
C TYR A 101 1.17 9.26 8.42
N GLU A 102 1.24 10.57 8.58
CA GLU A 102 0.20 11.39 9.20
C GLU A 102 -0.06 12.64 8.35
N GLY A 103 -1.25 13.26 8.53
CA GLY A 103 -1.63 14.48 7.81
C GLY A 103 -1.54 14.34 6.30
N ARG A 104 -0.61 15.08 5.68
CA ARG A 104 -0.38 15.09 4.22
C ARG A 104 0.93 14.37 3.82
N GLY A 105 1.44 13.48 4.67
CA GLY A 105 2.70 12.77 4.45
C GLY A 105 3.94 13.61 4.75
N VAL A 106 5.11 13.04 4.44
CA VAL A 106 6.43 13.54 4.88
C VAL A 106 6.76 14.95 4.36
N SER A 107 6.35 15.24 3.12
CA SER A 107 6.53 16.53 2.43
C SER A 107 5.41 17.53 2.70
N ALA A 108 4.35 17.13 3.41
CA ALA A 108 3.13 17.88 3.63
C ALA A 108 2.35 18.31 2.36
N ASP A 109 2.75 17.87 1.17
CA ASP A 109 2.06 18.16 -0.10
C ASP A 109 0.98 17.12 -0.45
N GLY A 110 0.93 15.98 0.24
CA GLY A 110 -0.01 14.91 0.00
C GLY A 110 0.51 13.83 -0.95
N SER A 111 1.80 13.87 -1.33
CA SER A 111 2.39 12.99 -2.34
C SER A 111 3.72 12.41 -1.85
N PHE A 112 3.86 11.09 -1.83
CA PHE A 112 5.14 10.48 -1.46
C PHE A 112 5.27 9.03 -1.92
N TRP A 113 6.52 8.61 -2.12
CA TRP A 113 6.89 7.21 -2.28
C TRP A 113 7.17 6.58 -0.91
N THR A 114 6.76 5.32 -0.75
CA THR A 114 7.23 4.50 0.36
C THR A 114 8.68 4.03 0.12
N PRO A 115 9.40 3.64 1.17
CA PRO A 115 10.56 2.77 1.00
C PRO A 115 10.19 1.49 0.24
N PRO A 116 11.14 0.85 -0.47
CA PRO A 116 10.96 -0.49 -1.00
C PRO A 116 10.66 -1.48 0.11
N VAL A 117 9.56 -2.22 -0.05
CA VAL A 117 9.13 -3.29 0.84
C VAL A 117 9.55 -4.62 0.25
N THR A 118 10.17 -5.48 1.04
CA THR A 118 10.70 -6.76 0.58
C THR A 118 9.60 -7.75 0.21
N GLY A 119 9.77 -8.43 -0.92
CA GLY A 119 8.85 -9.41 -1.46
C GLY A 119 7.91 -8.85 -2.52
N GLU A 120 7.02 -9.72 -3.01
CA GLU A 120 6.12 -9.41 -4.13
C GLU A 120 4.84 -8.68 -3.71
N GLY A 121 4.63 -8.49 -2.41
CA GLY A 121 3.38 -8.03 -1.85
C GLY A 121 3.54 -7.02 -0.73
N ILE A 122 2.72 -5.99 -0.78
CA ILE A 122 2.64 -4.91 0.22
C ILE A 122 1.22 -4.82 0.77
N VAL A 123 1.08 -4.57 2.07
CA VAL A 123 -0.20 -4.27 2.72
C VAL A 123 -0.18 -2.82 3.17
N ILE A 124 -1.21 -2.09 2.77
CA ILE A 124 -1.48 -0.72 3.20
C ILE A 124 -2.53 -0.83 4.30
N GLU A 125 -2.20 -0.32 5.49
CA GLU A 125 -3.12 -0.22 6.62
C GLU A 125 -3.39 1.25 6.92
N TYR A 126 -4.65 1.64 6.81
CA TYR A 126 -5.14 2.96 7.19
C TYR A 126 -5.96 2.86 8.47
N PHE A 127 -5.55 3.57 9.52
CA PHE A 127 -6.29 3.67 10.77
C PHE A 127 -7.00 5.03 10.85
N ASP A 128 -8.29 5.00 11.19
CA ASP A 128 -9.14 6.16 11.41
C ASP A 128 -9.66 6.14 12.86
N PRO A 129 -9.27 7.09 13.71
CA PRO A 129 -9.68 7.12 15.12
C PRO A 129 -11.12 7.64 15.30
N HIS A 130 -11.73 8.24 14.28
CA HIS A 130 -13.03 8.88 14.44
C HIS A 130 -14.16 7.85 14.46
N GLN A 131 -14.89 7.84 15.57
CA GLN A 131 -16.11 7.07 15.74
C GLN A 131 -17.30 7.88 15.20
N GLY A 132 -18.06 7.32 14.25
CA GLY A 132 -19.47 7.66 14.04
C GLY A 132 -19.86 9.07 13.58
N THR A 133 -19.23 9.65 12.55
CA THR A 133 -19.79 10.81 11.80
C THR A 133 -19.42 10.85 10.32
N ARG A 134 -18.31 10.22 9.94
CA ARG A 134 -18.01 9.92 8.53
C ARG A 134 -18.85 8.71 8.15
N GLU A 135 -19.55 8.75 7.00
CA GLU A 135 -20.28 7.57 6.52
C GLU A 135 -19.33 6.36 6.59
N GLU A 136 -19.81 5.23 7.12
CA GLU A 136 -19.01 3.99 7.23
C GLU A 136 -18.37 3.61 5.88
N THR A 137 -18.96 4.08 4.79
CA THR A 137 -18.56 3.93 3.38
C THR A 137 -17.51 4.92 2.88
N ALA A 138 -17.12 5.94 3.65
CA ALA A 138 -16.23 6.96 3.15
C ALA A 138 -14.82 6.39 2.90
N ALA A 139 -14.39 6.47 1.64
CA ALA A 139 -13.10 5.98 1.18
C ALA A 139 -11.94 6.56 2.01
N PRO A 140 -10.88 5.77 2.26
CA PRO A 140 -9.62 6.29 2.79
C PRO A 140 -9.15 7.52 1.98
N PRO A 141 -8.69 8.61 2.64
CA PRO A 141 -8.45 9.89 1.99
C PRO A 141 -7.06 9.95 1.32
N PHE A 142 -6.80 9.03 0.40
CA PHE A 142 -5.59 8.96 -0.41
C PHE A 142 -5.84 8.13 -1.67
N ARG A 143 -4.97 8.26 -2.66
CA ARG A 143 -4.92 7.41 -3.84
C ARG A 143 -3.57 6.71 -3.93
N ILE A 144 -3.55 5.59 -4.62
CA ILE A 144 -2.30 4.94 -5.04
C ILE A 144 -2.24 5.07 -6.56
N THR A 145 -1.29 5.86 -7.03
CA THR A 145 -1.20 6.24 -8.45
C THR A 145 -0.12 5.49 -9.20
N GLU A 146 0.88 4.98 -8.49
CA GLU A 146 1.99 4.25 -9.09
C GLU A 146 2.50 3.16 -8.16
N VAL A 147 3.01 2.09 -8.77
CA VAL A 147 3.72 1.03 -8.06
C VAL A 147 5.02 0.77 -8.79
N SER A 148 6.12 0.78 -8.06
CA SER A 148 7.46 0.45 -8.58
C SER A 148 7.89 -0.89 -8.02
N HIS A 149 8.49 -1.70 -8.87
CA HIS A 149 8.83 -3.08 -8.57
C HIS A 149 10.25 -3.40 -9.01
N GLU A 150 10.88 -4.30 -8.28
CA GLU A 150 12.19 -4.85 -8.62
C GLU A 150 12.03 -6.33 -8.94
N PHE A 151 12.67 -6.80 -10.00
CA PHE A 151 12.68 -8.21 -10.41
C PHE A 151 14.10 -8.73 -10.49
N ARG A 152 14.29 -10.00 -10.12
CA ARG A 152 15.52 -10.74 -10.39
C ARG A 152 15.27 -11.62 -11.62
N ASP A 153 16.06 -11.41 -12.66
CA ASP A 153 16.13 -12.26 -13.86
C ASP A 153 16.80 -13.60 -13.53
#